data_AF-A0AA37KTJ3-F1
#
_entry.id   AF-A0AA37KTJ3-F1
#
_cell.length_a   1.000
_cell.length_b   1.000
_cell.length_c   1.000
_cell.angle_alpha   90.00
_cell.angle_beta   90.00
_cell.angle_gamma   90.00
#
_symmetry.space_group_name_H-M   'P 1'
#
loop_
_entity.id
_entity.type
_entity.pdbx_description
1 polymer ?
#
loop_
_entity_poly.entity_id
_entity_poly.type
_entity_poly.pdbx_seq_one_letter_code
_entity_poly.pdbx_strand_id
1 'polypeptide(L)'
;MALDYQSREYELGEVIEATLTITEKNPAADYFLLNTSCNGGKAVATVDGHELQWQAEQQIPYEIVNDEFSSKVLHLKITPQAGTTAKQPFNFGIYAISDGGTKVEKRIYAVSVNTAEIITNVECITPTINLEQQCKFILTATKENYAGDFFVQLSTEGNGFFILEDGSAGNRFYCPADSHNMLSYQPHETGLHKIHCIVKDDISVSEVDIEVEVKGINGSLTNPEPGVYIYCNSLYYPSSAWHQEWKEQAEGVAIITEECRFLMAPDPVIGDWGGGEFTSVSDLTVMQDWREAKFDYNGRKNTEALLNAKDVMRKIEFTEKCYNYNKDNPGKWYQPAAGQMYLIRQNLDEVQRCLSLIGGRKLKANEHYISSTAADGSHLWAISLTQFERIYFFLYEPDNRTYPVRDLQTEEL
;
A
#
# COMPACT_ATOMS: atom_id res chain seq x y z
N MET A 1 11.70 -19.59 -59.03
CA MET A 1 11.38 -20.04 -57.66
C MET A 1 10.14 -19.32 -57.15
N ALA A 2 9.08 -20.08 -56.84
CA ALA A 2 7.86 -19.59 -56.20
C ALA A 2 7.76 -20.19 -54.80
N LEU A 3 7.28 -19.40 -53.83
CA LEU A 3 7.17 -19.79 -52.42
C LEU A 3 5.75 -19.42 -51.95
N ASP A 4 5.05 -20.40 -51.37
CA ASP A 4 3.72 -20.25 -50.79
C ASP A 4 3.75 -20.66 -49.31
N TYR A 5 3.24 -19.81 -48.43
CA TYR A 5 3.16 -20.05 -46.98
C TYR A 5 2.18 -19.07 -46.33
N GLN A 6 1.69 -19.40 -45.13
CA GLN A 6 0.83 -18.50 -44.36
C GLN A 6 1.66 -17.50 -43.54
N SER A 7 1.43 -16.20 -43.75
CA SER A 7 2.05 -15.15 -42.93
C SER A 7 1.12 -14.78 -41.77
N ARG A 8 1.38 -15.32 -40.58
CA ARG A 8 0.66 -15.03 -39.33
C ARG A 8 1.55 -15.24 -38.10
N GLU A 9 0.99 -15.00 -36.93
CA GLU A 9 1.57 -15.45 -35.66
C GLU A 9 1.30 -16.96 -35.49
N TYR A 10 2.28 -17.65 -34.92
CA TYR A 10 2.30 -19.09 -34.67
C TYR A 10 2.54 -19.34 -33.19
N GLU A 11 1.81 -20.27 -32.60
CA GLU A 11 2.12 -20.67 -31.22
C GLU A 11 3.49 -21.36 -31.16
N LEU A 12 4.18 -21.27 -30.03
CA LEU A 12 5.46 -21.92 -29.84
C LEU A 12 5.33 -23.44 -30.04
N GLY A 13 6.17 -24.00 -30.92
CA GLY A 13 6.10 -25.41 -31.31
C GLY A 13 5.08 -25.72 -32.43
N GLU A 14 4.29 -24.73 -32.88
CA GLU A 14 3.44 -24.89 -34.07
C GLU A 14 4.30 -25.02 -35.34
N VAL A 15 3.86 -25.88 -36.27
CA VAL A 15 4.56 -26.09 -37.54
C VAL A 15 4.18 -25.01 -38.55
N ILE A 16 5.18 -24.31 -39.07
CA ILE A 16 5.07 -23.45 -40.24
C ILE A 16 5.24 -24.33 -41.48
N GLU A 17 4.18 -24.46 -42.27
CA GLU A 17 4.21 -25.18 -43.54
C GLU A 17 4.43 -24.23 -44.71
N ALA A 18 5.35 -24.58 -45.60
CA ALA A 18 5.63 -23.82 -46.81
C ALA A 18 5.86 -24.75 -48.00
N THR A 19 5.39 -24.33 -49.17
CA THR A 19 5.60 -25.03 -50.44
C THR A 19 6.52 -24.19 -51.32
N LEU A 20 7.62 -24.80 -51.76
CA LEU A 20 8.61 -24.17 -52.63
C LEU A 20 8.62 -24.87 -53.99
N THR A 21 8.37 -24.12 -55.05
CA THR A 21 8.49 -24.60 -56.43
C THR A 21 9.74 -24.02 -57.07
N ILE A 22 10.66 -24.91 -57.45
CA ILE A 22 11.90 -24.57 -58.14
C ILE A 22 11.78 -25.06 -59.58
N THR A 23 12.10 -24.17 -60.51
CA THR A 23 12.13 -24.46 -61.95
C THR A 23 13.38 -23.82 -62.51
N GLU A 24 14.16 -24.59 -63.25
CA GLU A 24 15.38 -24.15 -63.93
C GLU A 24 15.23 -24.41 -65.42
N LYS A 25 15.63 -23.43 -66.24
CA LYS A 25 15.62 -23.53 -67.70
C LYS A 25 17.01 -23.93 -68.19
N ASN A 26 17.09 -24.93 -69.06
CA ASN A 26 18.34 -25.49 -69.61
C ASN A 26 19.38 -25.83 -68.51
N PRO A 27 19.02 -26.71 -67.55
CA PRO A 27 19.89 -27.00 -66.41
C PRO A 27 21.16 -27.75 -66.83
N ALA A 28 22.28 -27.42 -66.19
CA ALA A 28 23.57 -28.09 -66.45
C ALA A 28 23.71 -29.44 -65.72
N ALA A 29 22.88 -29.69 -64.70
CA ALA A 29 22.83 -30.91 -63.93
C ALA A 29 21.37 -31.30 -63.60
N ASP A 30 21.16 -32.53 -63.16
CA ASP A 30 19.85 -33.06 -62.73
C ASP A 30 19.50 -32.70 -61.27
N TYR A 31 20.27 -31.81 -60.65
CA TYR A 31 20.08 -31.34 -59.27
C TYR A 31 20.30 -29.83 -59.14
N PHE A 32 19.90 -29.29 -58.00
CA PHE A 32 20.32 -27.97 -57.52
C PHE A 32 20.80 -28.08 -56.07
N LEU A 33 21.55 -27.07 -55.60
CA LEU A 33 21.95 -26.97 -54.20
C LEU A 33 20.92 -26.11 -53.46
N LEU A 34 20.30 -26.69 -52.43
CA LEU A 34 19.47 -25.99 -51.47
C LEU A 34 20.34 -25.56 -50.29
N ASN A 35 20.33 -24.27 -49.98
CA ASN A 35 20.92 -23.74 -48.75
C ASN A 35 19.85 -22.93 -48.03
N THR A 36 19.83 -22.97 -46.71
CA THR A 36 18.83 -22.28 -45.90
C THR A 36 19.46 -21.60 -44.70
N SER A 37 18.77 -20.61 -44.12
CA SER A 37 19.25 -19.93 -42.92
C SER A 37 18.09 -19.60 -41.99
N CYS A 38 18.26 -19.81 -40.68
CA CYS A 38 17.32 -19.41 -39.64
C CYS A 38 17.88 -18.21 -38.88
N ASN A 39 17.19 -17.07 -38.92
CA ASN A 39 17.52 -15.88 -38.13
C ASN A 39 16.37 -15.54 -37.20
N GLY A 40 16.68 -14.98 -36.02
CA GLY A 40 15.69 -14.53 -35.04
C GLY A 40 15.36 -15.52 -33.90
N GLY A 41 15.95 -16.72 -33.94
CA GLY A 41 15.77 -17.73 -32.88
C GLY A 41 16.28 -19.10 -33.31
N LYS A 42 15.86 -20.13 -32.59
CA LYS A 42 16.12 -21.54 -32.94
C LYS A 42 14.86 -22.14 -33.56
N ALA A 43 15.04 -22.92 -34.60
CA ALA A 43 13.97 -23.71 -35.21
C ALA A 43 14.55 -25.04 -35.70
N VAL A 44 13.73 -26.08 -35.66
CA VAL A 44 14.02 -27.33 -36.39
C VAL A 44 13.23 -27.30 -37.68
N ALA A 45 13.77 -27.90 -38.75
CA ALA A 45 13.10 -27.93 -40.03
C ALA A 45 13.30 -29.27 -40.73
N THR A 46 12.32 -29.60 -41.57
CA THR A 46 12.39 -30.73 -42.49
C THR A 46 11.99 -30.29 -43.89
N VAL A 47 12.55 -30.96 -44.89
CA VAL A 47 12.19 -30.84 -46.30
C VAL A 47 11.84 -32.22 -46.83
N ASP A 48 10.62 -32.38 -47.34
CA ASP A 48 10.07 -33.66 -47.81
C ASP A 48 10.24 -34.82 -46.79
N GLY A 49 10.16 -34.50 -45.50
CA GLY A 49 10.29 -35.47 -44.39
C GLY A 49 11.73 -35.75 -43.94
N HIS A 50 12.74 -35.20 -44.60
CA HIS A 50 14.14 -35.31 -44.20
C HIS A 50 14.61 -34.08 -43.41
N GLU A 51 15.53 -34.26 -42.47
CA GLU A 51 16.06 -33.16 -41.67
C GLU A 51 16.78 -32.12 -42.54
N LEU A 52 16.41 -30.86 -42.36
CA LEU A 52 17.00 -29.73 -43.07
C LEU A 52 18.08 -29.09 -42.19
N GLN A 53 19.30 -29.04 -42.72
CA GLN A 53 20.45 -28.46 -42.03
C GLN A 53 20.58 -26.97 -42.38
N TRP A 54 20.57 -26.11 -41.37
CA TRP A 54 20.76 -24.68 -41.58
C TRP A 54 22.20 -24.37 -41.99
N GLN A 55 22.37 -23.41 -42.90
CA GLN A 55 23.65 -22.91 -43.42
C GLN A 55 24.53 -23.97 -44.08
N ALA A 56 23.94 -25.10 -44.49
CA ALA A 56 24.61 -26.16 -45.22
C ALA A 56 23.96 -26.32 -46.60
N GLU A 57 24.77 -26.62 -47.60
CA GLU A 57 24.28 -26.96 -48.94
C GLU A 57 23.85 -28.43 -48.97
N GLN A 58 22.63 -28.67 -49.45
CA GLN A 58 22.06 -30.00 -49.67
C GLN A 58 21.77 -30.15 -51.17
N GLN A 59 22.32 -31.20 -51.79
CA GLN A 59 21.97 -31.54 -53.17
C GLN A 59 20.56 -32.11 -53.22
N ILE A 60 19.68 -31.48 -53.99
CA ILE A 60 18.30 -31.91 -54.18
C ILE A 60 18.09 -32.23 -55.67
N PRO A 61 17.73 -33.47 -56.01
CA PRO A 61 17.45 -33.83 -57.40
C PRO A 61 16.16 -33.18 -57.88
N TYR A 62 16.14 -32.83 -59.16
CA TYR A 62 14.89 -32.48 -59.83
C TYR A 62 13.99 -33.71 -59.98
N GLU A 63 12.68 -33.49 -59.96
CA GLU A 63 11.70 -34.56 -60.16
C GLU A 63 11.31 -34.70 -61.62
N ILE A 64 11.21 -33.57 -62.32
CA ILE A 64 11.05 -33.52 -63.78
C ILE A 64 12.36 -33.03 -64.36
N VAL A 65 12.94 -33.79 -65.29
CA VAL A 65 14.18 -33.45 -65.99
C VAL A 65 13.97 -33.58 -67.50
N ASN A 66 14.19 -32.50 -68.24
CA ASN A 66 14.29 -32.51 -69.71
C ASN A 66 15.25 -31.42 -70.21
N ASP A 67 15.55 -31.43 -71.51
CA ASP A 67 16.55 -30.56 -72.12
C ASP A 67 16.24 -29.05 -71.99
N GLU A 68 14.96 -28.68 -71.85
CA GLU A 68 14.54 -27.27 -71.79
C GLU A 68 14.22 -26.81 -70.36
N PHE A 69 13.62 -27.65 -69.52
CA PHE A 69 13.19 -27.29 -68.16
C PHE A 69 13.27 -28.46 -67.18
N SER A 70 13.84 -28.21 -66.01
CA SER A 70 13.72 -29.10 -64.85
C SER A 70 12.94 -28.45 -63.71
N SER A 71 12.24 -29.24 -62.91
CA SER A 71 11.39 -28.73 -61.83
C SER A 71 11.32 -29.66 -60.63
N LYS A 72 11.16 -29.07 -59.44
CA LYS A 72 10.90 -29.77 -58.17
C LYS A 72 9.94 -28.94 -57.30
N VAL A 73 9.02 -29.63 -56.63
CA VAL A 73 8.23 -29.06 -55.54
C VAL A 73 8.76 -29.62 -54.24
N LEU A 74 9.05 -28.75 -53.27
CA LEU A 74 9.52 -29.11 -51.93
C LEU A 74 8.50 -28.67 -50.89
N HIS A 75 8.27 -29.52 -49.89
CA HIS A 75 7.44 -29.23 -48.74
C HIS A 75 8.32 -29.02 -47.52
N LEU A 76 8.37 -27.77 -47.05
CA LEU A 76 9.10 -27.39 -45.85
C LEU A 76 8.16 -27.40 -44.64
N LYS A 77 8.61 -28.00 -43.55
CA LYS A 77 7.98 -27.89 -42.23
C LYS A 77 9.00 -27.34 -41.25
N ILE A 78 8.71 -26.18 -40.67
CA ILE A 78 9.62 -25.46 -39.77
C ILE A 78 8.91 -25.30 -38.42
N THR A 79 9.55 -25.73 -37.34
CA THR A 79 9.00 -25.66 -35.99
C THR A 79 9.88 -24.75 -35.12
N PRO A 80 9.42 -23.53 -34.79
CA PRO A 80 10.09 -22.66 -33.82
C PRO A 80 10.33 -23.36 -32.48
N GLN A 81 11.45 -23.05 -31.84
CA GLN A 81 11.85 -23.61 -30.54
C GLN A 81 11.90 -22.53 -29.48
N ALA A 82 11.83 -22.95 -28.22
CA ALA A 82 11.91 -22.07 -27.06
C ALA A 82 13.15 -21.16 -27.10
N GLY A 83 13.01 -19.96 -26.54
CA GLY A 83 14.08 -18.98 -26.45
C GLY A 83 13.90 -18.00 -25.30
N THR A 84 14.63 -16.89 -25.35
CA THR A 84 14.68 -15.88 -24.29
C THR A 84 13.61 -14.80 -24.42
N THR A 85 12.84 -14.79 -25.51
CA THR A 85 11.70 -13.89 -25.68
C THR A 85 10.42 -14.69 -25.90
N ALA A 86 9.32 -14.22 -25.31
CA ALA A 86 8.00 -14.83 -25.48
C ALA A 86 7.45 -14.57 -26.88
N LYS A 87 7.89 -13.50 -27.54
CA LYS A 87 7.61 -13.17 -28.94
C LYS A 87 8.89 -13.21 -29.77
N GLN A 88 8.95 -14.08 -30.77
CA GLN A 88 10.13 -14.33 -31.59
C GLN A 88 9.84 -14.09 -33.07
N PRO A 89 10.32 -12.98 -33.66
CA PRO A 89 10.26 -12.77 -35.09
C PRO A 89 11.35 -13.59 -35.79
N PHE A 90 10.93 -14.48 -36.69
CA PHE A 90 11.80 -15.30 -37.51
C PHE A 90 11.90 -14.79 -38.95
N ASN A 91 13.09 -14.96 -39.52
CA ASN A 91 13.37 -14.79 -40.93
C ASN A 91 14.14 -16.02 -41.44
N PHE A 92 13.44 -16.88 -42.18
CA PHE A 92 14.02 -18.06 -42.81
C PHE A 92 14.40 -17.75 -44.26
N GLY A 93 15.70 -17.70 -44.53
CA GLY A 93 16.25 -17.55 -45.88
C GLY A 93 16.30 -18.90 -46.60
N ILE A 94 15.86 -18.92 -47.85
CA ILE A 94 15.85 -20.10 -48.73
C ILE A 94 16.58 -19.74 -50.01
N TYR A 95 17.66 -20.45 -50.31
CA TYR A 95 18.52 -20.22 -51.45
C TYR A 95 18.58 -21.48 -52.32
N ALA A 96 18.25 -21.34 -53.60
CA ALA A 96 18.48 -22.37 -54.59
C ALA A 96 19.62 -21.92 -55.51
N ILE A 97 20.62 -22.78 -55.68
CA ILE A 97 21.84 -22.51 -56.45
C ILE A 97 21.94 -23.57 -57.54
N SER A 98 21.91 -23.15 -58.80
CA SER A 98 22.15 -24.04 -59.95
C SER A 98 23.59 -24.55 -59.95
N ASP A 99 23.88 -25.66 -60.63
CA ASP A 99 25.25 -26.16 -60.85
C ASP A 99 26.18 -25.10 -61.48
N GLY A 100 25.65 -24.27 -62.39
CA GLY A 100 26.37 -23.14 -62.97
C GLY A 100 26.61 -21.93 -62.04
N GLY A 101 26.21 -22.02 -60.76
CA GLY A 101 26.41 -20.99 -59.74
C GLY A 101 25.35 -19.87 -59.68
N THR A 102 24.31 -19.90 -60.53
CA THR A 102 23.19 -18.95 -60.43
C THR A 102 22.40 -19.18 -59.15
N LYS A 103 22.30 -18.14 -58.32
CA LYS A 103 21.60 -18.17 -57.02
C LYS A 103 20.29 -17.39 -57.08
N VAL A 104 19.22 -17.99 -56.58
CA VAL A 104 17.92 -17.32 -56.34
C VAL A 104 17.52 -17.44 -54.87
N GLU A 105 16.87 -16.41 -54.33
CA GLU A 105 16.51 -16.32 -52.90
C GLU A 105 15.01 -16.07 -52.70
N LYS A 106 14.44 -16.69 -51.67
CA LYS A 106 13.14 -16.34 -51.07
C LYS A 106 13.26 -16.36 -49.55
N ARG A 107 12.29 -15.74 -48.87
CA ARG A 107 12.25 -15.67 -47.41
C ARG A 107 10.86 -16.00 -46.88
N ILE A 108 10.83 -16.69 -45.75
CA ILE A 108 9.64 -16.86 -44.91
C ILE A 108 9.81 -15.94 -43.71
N TYR A 109 8.83 -15.07 -43.50
CA TYR A 109 8.71 -14.25 -42.30
C TYR A 109 7.60 -14.82 -41.41
N ALA A 110 7.93 -15.16 -40.17
CA ALA A 110 6.98 -15.71 -39.21
C ALA A 110 7.24 -15.10 -37.83
N VAL A 111 6.23 -15.12 -36.96
CA VAL A 111 6.37 -14.72 -35.56
C VAL A 111 5.89 -15.87 -34.70
N SER A 112 6.73 -16.37 -33.81
CA SER A 112 6.35 -17.36 -32.81
C SER A 112 6.02 -16.68 -31.49
N VAL A 113 4.92 -17.06 -30.85
CA VAL A 113 4.47 -16.55 -29.55
C VAL A 113 4.36 -17.69 -28.54
N ASN A 114 4.82 -17.47 -27.32
CA ASN A 114 4.61 -18.37 -26.19
C ASN A 114 3.49 -17.81 -25.31
N THR A 115 2.28 -18.36 -25.47
CA THR A 115 1.08 -17.94 -24.72
C THR A 115 0.92 -18.63 -23.36
N ALA A 116 1.87 -19.48 -22.95
CA ALA A 116 1.83 -20.12 -21.63
C ALA A 116 1.69 -19.07 -20.51
N GLU A 117 0.98 -19.46 -19.45
CA GLU A 117 0.76 -18.59 -18.30
C GLU A 117 2.07 -18.35 -17.53
N ILE A 118 2.17 -17.19 -16.89
CA ILE A 118 3.25 -16.88 -15.95
C ILE A 118 2.75 -17.29 -14.56
N ILE A 119 3.44 -18.23 -13.93
CA ILE A 119 3.16 -18.64 -12.56
C ILE A 119 4.05 -17.79 -11.65
N THR A 120 3.44 -16.89 -10.90
CA THR A 120 4.13 -16.03 -9.94
C THR A 120 3.81 -16.48 -8.52
N ASN A 121 4.85 -16.69 -7.72
CA ASN A 121 4.71 -16.93 -6.28
C ASN A 121 5.48 -15.88 -5.50
N VAL A 122 4.86 -15.41 -4.42
CA VAL A 122 5.53 -14.56 -3.43
C VAL A 122 5.48 -15.23 -2.06
N GLU A 123 6.65 -15.34 -1.45
CA GLU A 123 6.79 -15.76 -0.06
C GLU A 123 7.14 -14.53 0.81
N CYS A 124 6.20 -14.11 1.66
CA CYS A 124 6.44 -13.05 2.63
C CYS A 124 7.06 -13.64 3.90
N ILE A 125 8.29 -13.23 4.21
CA ILE A 125 9.06 -13.77 5.34
C ILE A 125 8.55 -13.19 6.66
N THR A 126 8.16 -11.91 6.66
CA THR A 126 7.72 -11.16 7.84
C THR A 126 6.42 -10.41 7.55
N PRO A 127 5.24 -11.05 7.65
CA PRO A 127 3.96 -10.42 7.35
C PRO A 127 3.55 -9.35 8.37
N THR A 128 4.21 -9.32 9.53
CA THR A 128 4.05 -8.28 10.55
C THR A 128 5.42 -7.74 10.91
N ILE A 129 5.59 -6.42 10.82
CA ILE A 129 6.84 -5.71 11.12
C ILE A 129 6.56 -4.44 11.95
N ASN A 130 7.57 -3.91 12.63
CA ASN A 130 7.50 -2.55 13.13
C ASN A 130 7.96 -1.54 12.05
N LEU A 131 7.63 -0.26 12.22
CA LEU A 131 7.91 0.82 11.28
C LEU A 131 9.41 0.96 10.97
N GLU A 132 10.29 0.67 11.92
CA GLU A 132 11.75 0.70 11.76
C GLU A 132 12.32 -0.54 11.03
N GLN A 133 11.50 -1.54 10.78
CA GLN A 133 11.92 -2.80 10.17
C GLN A 133 11.56 -2.83 8.67
N GLN A 134 12.30 -3.65 7.93
CA GLN A 134 12.01 -3.93 6.53
C GLN A 134 11.25 -5.25 6.42
N CYS A 135 10.15 -5.25 5.68
CA CYS A 135 9.49 -6.48 5.29
C CYS A 135 10.27 -7.12 4.15
N LYS A 136 10.66 -8.38 4.29
CA LYS A 136 11.35 -9.13 3.24
C LYS A 136 10.42 -10.12 2.57
N PHE A 137 10.48 -10.21 1.25
CA PHE A 137 9.72 -11.18 0.48
C PHE A 137 10.52 -11.71 -0.71
N ILE A 138 10.25 -12.95 -1.08
CA ILE A 138 10.89 -13.63 -2.21
C ILE A 138 9.88 -13.71 -3.35
N LEU A 139 10.24 -13.15 -4.50
CA LEU A 139 9.47 -13.26 -5.73
C LEU A 139 10.08 -14.33 -6.64
N THR A 140 9.25 -15.27 -7.08
CA THR A 140 9.59 -16.26 -8.11
C THR A 140 8.58 -16.18 -9.24
N ALA A 141 9.05 -16.30 -10.47
CA ALA A 141 8.21 -16.32 -11.66
C ALA A 141 8.71 -17.39 -12.63
N THR A 142 7.79 -18.20 -13.14
CA THR A 142 8.09 -19.30 -14.05
C THR A 142 7.11 -19.29 -15.23
N LYS A 143 7.57 -19.77 -16.39
CA LYS A 143 6.74 -19.94 -17.59
C LYS A 143 7.26 -21.11 -18.39
N GLU A 144 6.36 -21.97 -18.85
CA GLU A 144 6.73 -23.17 -19.61
C GLU A 144 7.51 -22.79 -20.87
N ASN A 145 8.61 -23.49 -21.15
CA ASN A 145 9.42 -23.30 -22.36
C ASN A 145 9.93 -21.86 -22.56
N TYR A 146 10.24 -21.16 -21.46
CA TYR A 146 10.75 -19.80 -21.46
C TYR A 146 12.01 -19.69 -20.60
N ALA A 147 13.06 -19.06 -21.14
CA ALA A 147 14.34 -18.89 -20.45
C ALA A 147 14.81 -17.42 -20.46
N GLY A 148 13.85 -16.49 -20.60
CA GLY A 148 14.11 -15.06 -20.62
C GLY A 148 13.89 -14.39 -19.27
N ASP A 149 13.83 -13.07 -19.31
CA ASP A 149 13.56 -12.23 -18.14
C ASP A 149 12.13 -11.69 -18.18
N PHE A 150 11.45 -11.76 -17.04
CA PHE A 150 10.19 -11.07 -16.83
C PHE A 150 10.44 -9.63 -16.38
N PHE A 151 9.59 -8.71 -16.84
CA PHE A 151 9.51 -7.37 -16.27
C PHE A 151 8.60 -7.38 -15.04
N VAL A 152 9.10 -6.86 -13.93
CA VAL A 152 8.36 -6.75 -12.66
C VAL A 152 8.06 -5.29 -12.36
N GLN A 153 6.84 -5.01 -11.90
CA GLN A 153 6.43 -3.73 -11.36
C GLN A 153 5.77 -3.91 -9.99
N LEU A 154 6.26 -3.17 -9.00
CA LEU A 154 5.76 -3.14 -7.64
C LEU A 154 5.00 -1.83 -7.36
N SER A 155 3.97 -1.92 -6.54
CA SER A 155 3.25 -0.78 -5.98
C SER A 155 2.68 -1.11 -4.60
N THR A 156 2.34 -0.10 -3.81
CA THR A 156 1.79 -0.26 -2.46
C THR A 156 0.64 0.73 -2.25
N GLU A 157 -0.44 0.30 -1.58
CA GLU A 157 -1.51 1.20 -1.13
C GLU A 157 -1.10 2.06 0.07
N GLY A 158 -0.13 1.62 0.87
CA GLY A 158 0.42 2.40 1.99
C GLY A 158 1.73 3.12 1.63
N ASN A 159 2.16 4.05 2.48
CA ASN A 159 3.35 4.87 2.26
C ASN A 159 4.65 4.11 2.60
N GLY A 160 5.57 4.05 1.63
CA GLY A 160 6.87 3.39 1.78
C GLY A 160 7.62 3.31 0.44
N PHE A 161 8.73 2.58 0.43
CA PHE A 161 9.50 2.32 -0.78
C PHE A 161 10.06 0.90 -0.82
N PHE A 162 10.34 0.44 -2.03
CA PHE A 162 10.91 -0.88 -2.29
C PHE A 162 12.42 -0.79 -2.47
N ILE A 163 13.12 -1.80 -1.97
CA ILE A 163 14.56 -1.99 -2.11
C ILE A 163 14.76 -3.30 -2.86
N LEU A 164 15.43 -3.20 -4.00
CA LEU A 164 15.71 -4.32 -4.89
C LEU A 164 16.88 -5.16 -4.36
N GLU A 165 17.12 -6.32 -4.97
CA GLU A 165 18.15 -7.27 -4.54
C GLU A 165 19.58 -6.68 -4.57
N ASP A 166 19.83 -5.72 -5.48
CA ASP A 166 21.10 -4.98 -5.56
C ASP A 166 21.24 -3.87 -4.50
N GLY A 167 20.23 -3.71 -3.64
CA GLY A 167 20.16 -2.68 -2.60
C GLY A 167 19.70 -1.32 -3.11
N SER A 168 19.41 -1.15 -4.40
CA SER A 168 18.89 0.09 -4.94
C SER A 168 17.42 0.28 -4.58
N ALA A 169 17.01 1.53 -4.38
CA ALA A 169 15.60 1.86 -4.24
C ALA A 169 14.94 1.87 -5.62
N GLY A 170 13.87 1.08 -5.79
CA GLY A 170 13.22 0.95 -7.08
C GLY A 170 12.01 0.04 -7.03
N ASN A 171 11.04 0.28 -7.91
CA ASN A 171 9.81 -0.49 -8.00
C ASN A 171 9.63 -1.20 -9.35
N ARG A 172 10.67 -1.20 -10.19
CA ARG A 172 10.68 -1.81 -11.52
C ARG A 172 12.03 -2.45 -11.79
N PHE A 173 12.03 -3.70 -12.25
CA PHE A 173 13.25 -4.44 -12.55
C PHE A 173 12.94 -5.62 -13.48
N TYR A 174 13.98 -6.27 -13.97
CA TYR A 174 13.87 -7.52 -14.71
C TYR A 174 14.33 -8.68 -13.83
N CYS A 175 13.59 -9.78 -13.82
CA CYS A 175 13.99 -11.01 -13.14
C CYS A 175 14.05 -12.19 -14.12
N PRO A 176 15.14 -12.98 -14.11
CA PRO A 176 15.21 -14.20 -14.92
C PRO A 176 14.12 -15.21 -14.53
N ALA A 177 13.65 -15.98 -15.51
CA ALA A 177 12.76 -17.10 -15.24
C ALA A 177 13.38 -18.10 -14.24
N ASP A 178 12.55 -18.64 -13.36
CA ASP A 178 12.95 -19.60 -12.31
C ASP A 178 13.95 -19.06 -11.26
N SER A 179 14.21 -17.74 -11.24
CA SER A 179 15.04 -17.12 -10.21
C SER A 179 14.27 -16.78 -8.94
N HIS A 180 14.99 -16.72 -7.82
CA HIS A 180 14.46 -16.28 -6.53
C HIS A 180 14.98 -14.87 -6.26
N ASN A 181 14.10 -13.87 -6.29
CA ASN A 181 14.48 -12.46 -6.15
C ASN A 181 14.11 -12.02 -4.74
N MET A 182 15.13 -11.74 -3.91
CA MET A 182 14.93 -11.24 -2.55
C MET A 182 14.72 -9.74 -2.58
N LEU A 183 13.55 -9.30 -2.11
CA LEU A 183 13.13 -7.90 -2.13
C LEU A 183 12.80 -7.45 -0.71
N SER A 184 12.96 -6.16 -0.47
CA SER A 184 12.58 -5.53 0.80
C SER A 184 11.60 -4.39 0.57
N TYR A 185 10.70 -4.19 1.51
CA TYR A 185 9.80 -3.05 1.61
C TYR A 185 10.06 -2.31 2.92
N GLN A 186 10.34 -1.00 2.82
CA GLN A 186 10.50 -0.10 3.96
C GLN A 186 9.25 0.79 4.07
N PRO A 187 8.40 0.59 5.09
CA PRO A 187 7.27 1.48 5.33
C PRO A 187 7.71 2.83 5.91
N HIS A 188 6.88 3.84 5.69
CA HIS A 188 6.97 5.18 6.30
C HIS A 188 5.78 5.51 7.20
N GLU A 189 4.73 4.70 7.19
CA GLU A 189 3.58 4.82 8.10
C GLU A 189 3.20 3.45 8.69
N THR A 190 2.40 3.48 9.76
CA THR A 190 1.84 2.29 10.39
C THR A 190 0.50 1.94 9.75
N GLY A 191 0.10 0.68 9.79
CA GLY A 191 -1.19 0.21 9.28
C GLY A 191 -1.05 -1.08 8.46
N LEU A 192 -2.11 -1.44 7.74
CA LEU A 192 -2.07 -2.55 6.78
C LEU A 192 -1.62 -2.01 5.42
N HIS A 193 -0.52 -2.52 4.91
CA HIS A 193 0.00 -2.18 3.58
C HIS A 193 -0.25 -3.34 2.62
N LYS A 194 -0.92 -3.06 1.50
CA LYS A 194 -1.07 -4.01 0.41
C LYS A 194 -0.07 -3.70 -0.68
N ILE A 195 0.82 -4.65 -0.95
CA ILE A 195 1.81 -4.57 -2.01
C ILE A 195 1.27 -5.35 -3.20
N HIS A 196 1.14 -4.69 -4.35
CA HIS A 196 0.74 -5.29 -5.61
C HIS A 196 1.98 -5.54 -6.47
N CYS A 197 2.16 -6.79 -6.90
CA CYS A 197 3.23 -7.21 -7.80
C CYS A 197 2.64 -7.61 -9.16
N ILE A 198 3.12 -6.97 -10.22
CA ILE A 198 2.78 -7.30 -11.61
C ILE A 198 4.03 -7.86 -12.28
N VAL A 199 3.94 -9.08 -12.78
CA VAL A 199 5.00 -9.76 -13.53
C VAL A 199 4.54 -10.00 -14.95
N LYS A 200 5.32 -9.60 -15.95
CA LYS A 200 4.92 -9.75 -17.36
C LYS A 200 6.08 -10.03 -18.29
N ASP A 201 5.74 -10.63 -19.42
CA ASP A 201 6.56 -10.62 -20.63
C ASP A 201 5.82 -9.85 -21.75
N ASP A 202 6.22 -10.04 -23.00
CA ASP A 202 5.60 -9.38 -24.17
C ASP A 202 4.20 -9.92 -24.53
N ILE A 203 3.75 -11.01 -23.88
CA ILE A 203 2.54 -11.78 -24.22
C ILE A 203 1.62 -11.96 -23.00
N SER A 204 2.17 -12.37 -21.86
CA SER A 204 1.42 -12.78 -20.67
C SER A 204 1.70 -11.83 -19.49
N VAL A 205 0.73 -11.74 -18.58
CA VAL A 205 0.80 -10.96 -17.33
C VAL A 205 0.30 -11.85 -16.19
N SER A 206 0.92 -11.71 -15.02
CA SER A 206 0.52 -12.33 -13.76
C SER A 206 0.57 -11.29 -12.64
N GLU A 207 -0.38 -11.37 -11.71
CA GLU A 207 -0.54 -10.41 -10.61
C GLU A 207 -0.67 -11.15 -9.28
N VAL A 208 -0.03 -10.63 -8.24
CA VAL A 208 -0.09 -11.19 -6.89
C VAL A 208 0.02 -10.10 -5.84
N ASP A 209 -0.78 -10.23 -4.79
CA ASP A 209 -0.85 -9.28 -3.67
C ASP A 209 -0.19 -9.84 -2.43
N ILE A 210 0.44 -8.96 -1.65
CA ILE A 210 1.07 -9.26 -0.38
C ILE A 210 0.51 -8.28 0.65
N GLU A 211 0.05 -8.79 1.78
CA GLU A 211 -0.38 -7.95 2.91
C GLU A 211 0.70 -7.91 3.98
N VAL A 212 1.06 -6.70 4.41
CA VAL A 212 2.06 -6.44 5.45
C VAL A 212 1.44 -5.56 6.52
N GLU A 213 1.37 -6.06 7.76
CA GLU A 213 0.96 -5.28 8.93
C GLU A 213 2.17 -4.54 9.51
N VAL A 214 2.14 -3.21 9.49
CA VAL A 214 3.19 -2.34 10.02
C VAL A 214 2.74 -1.72 11.35
N LYS A 215 3.42 -2.09 12.42
CA LYS A 215 3.19 -1.59 13.78
C LYS A 215 4.13 -0.41 14.04
N GLY A 216 3.75 0.54 14.89
CA GLY A 216 4.70 1.56 15.32
C GLY A 216 5.74 0.98 16.29
N ILE A 217 6.71 1.80 16.65
CA ILE A 217 7.80 1.44 17.58
C ILE A 217 7.18 0.94 18.89
N ASN A 218 7.54 -0.29 19.31
CA ASN A 218 7.00 -0.95 20.51
C ASN A 218 5.45 -0.99 20.58
N GLY A 219 4.77 -1.13 19.45
CA GLY A 219 3.30 -1.18 19.40
C GLY A 219 2.62 0.18 19.53
N SER A 220 3.37 1.27 19.35
CA SER A 220 2.79 2.61 19.15
C SER A 220 2.05 2.73 17.82
N LEU A 221 1.27 3.80 17.68
CA LEU A 221 0.52 4.17 16.49
C LEU A 221 0.79 5.65 16.21
N THR A 222 0.85 6.05 14.95
CA THR A 222 0.92 7.46 14.53
C THR A 222 -0.45 8.01 14.15
N ASN A 223 -1.34 7.17 13.63
CA ASN A 223 -2.73 7.50 13.31
C ASN A 223 -3.68 6.40 13.80
N PRO A 224 -4.11 6.44 15.09
CA PRO A 224 -4.98 5.41 15.63
C PRO A 224 -6.43 5.55 15.15
N GLU A 225 -7.12 4.41 15.07
CA GLU A 225 -8.57 4.33 14.99
C GLU A 225 -9.25 4.96 16.24
N PRO A 226 -10.57 5.22 16.22
CA PRO A 226 -11.31 5.68 17.40
C PRO A 226 -11.08 4.78 18.63
N GLY A 227 -10.71 5.40 19.76
CA GLY A 227 -10.34 4.70 20.98
C GLY A 227 -9.67 5.59 22.02
N VAL A 228 -9.16 4.95 23.08
CA VAL A 228 -8.44 5.60 24.17
C VAL A 228 -7.02 5.07 24.24
N TYR A 229 -6.05 6.00 24.30
CA TYR A 229 -4.63 5.70 24.19
C TYR A 229 -3.82 6.52 25.20
N ILE A 230 -2.63 6.05 25.52
CA ILE A 230 -1.61 6.87 26.19
C ILE A 230 -0.88 7.66 25.10
N TYR A 231 -0.75 8.97 25.27
CA TYR A 231 -0.08 9.84 24.31
C TYR A 231 1.29 10.26 24.84
N CYS A 232 2.33 10.07 24.02
CA CYS A 232 3.71 10.38 24.37
C CYS A 232 4.48 10.71 23.10
N ASN A 233 5.08 11.90 23.02
CA ASN A 233 5.94 12.32 21.90
C ASN A 233 5.30 12.12 20.51
N SER A 234 4.03 12.53 20.35
CA SER A 234 3.25 12.37 19.11
C SER A 234 2.94 10.94 18.69
N LEU A 235 3.12 9.98 19.60
CA LEU A 235 2.73 8.59 19.43
C LEU A 235 1.59 8.21 20.37
N TYR A 236 0.75 7.30 19.88
CA TYR A 236 -0.38 6.74 20.60
C TYR A 236 -0.09 5.31 20.98
N TYR A 237 -0.22 4.98 22.26
CA TYR A 237 0.03 3.65 22.78
C TYR A 237 -1.27 3.06 23.29
N PRO A 238 -1.72 1.90 22.77
CA PRO A 238 -2.63 1.07 23.52
C PRO A 238 -2.03 0.81 24.89
N SER A 239 -2.85 0.89 25.93
CA SER A 239 -2.45 0.59 27.31
C SER A 239 -1.88 -0.82 27.50
N SER A 240 -2.12 -1.76 26.59
CA SER A 240 -1.45 -3.08 26.55
C SER A 240 -0.02 -3.04 26.02
N ALA A 241 0.33 -2.03 25.24
CA ALA A 241 1.66 -1.80 24.67
C ALA A 241 2.49 -0.78 25.47
N TRP A 242 1.89 -0.12 26.46
CA TRP A 242 2.58 0.85 27.30
C TRP A 242 3.44 0.19 28.37
N HIS A 243 4.71 0.59 28.44
CA HIS A 243 5.64 0.10 29.45
C HIS A 243 5.72 1.06 30.65
N GLN A 244 5.65 0.51 31.86
CA GLN A 244 5.62 1.29 33.11
C GLN A 244 6.86 2.16 33.32
N GLU A 245 8.01 1.76 32.77
CA GLU A 245 9.26 2.52 32.79
C GLU A 245 9.20 3.85 32.01
N TRP A 246 8.24 4.00 31.09
CA TRP A 246 8.03 5.24 30.32
C TRP A 246 7.05 6.20 30.99
N LYS A 247 6.54 5.85 32.18
CA LYS A 247 5.51 6.61 32.90
C LYS A 247 5.75 8.14 32.86
N GLU A 248 6.97 8.58 33.16
CA GLU A 248 7.33 10.01 33.25
C GLU A 248 7.37 10.73 31.88
N GLN A 249 7.28 9.99 30.77
CA GLN A 249 7.28 10.52 29.41
C GLN A 249 5.86 10.76 28.88
N ALA A 250 4.83 10.17 29.50
CA ALA A 250 3.45 10.34 29.05
C ALA A 250 2.96 11.78 29.25
N GLU A 251 2.34 12.34 28.21
CA GLU A 251 1.73 13.67 28.28
C GLU A 251 0.29 13.64 28.79
N GLY A 252 -0.40 12.50 28.65
CA GLY A 252 -1.80 12.34 29.04
C GLY A 252 -2.49 11.15 28.39
N VAL A 253 -3.81 11.14 28.50
CA VAL A 253 -4.68 10.11 27.90
C VAL A 253 -5.39 10.71 26.70
N ALA A 254 -5.14 10.20 25.51
CA ALA A 254 -5.81 10.61 24.28
C ALA A 254 -7.16 9.91 24.15
N ILE A 255 -8.19 10.66 23.76
CA ILE A 255 -9.51 10.16 23.42
C ILE A 255 -9.78 10.57 21.97
N ILE A 256 -9.91 9.56 21.12
CA ILE A 256 -10.05 9.70 19.67
C ILE A 256 -11.43 9.18 19.27
N THR A 257 -12.20 10.03 18.62
CA THR A 257 -13.50 9.70 18.02
C THR A 257 -13.57 10.26 16.62
N GLU A 258 -14.64 9.96 15.87
CA GLU A 258 -14.86 10.56 14.55
C GLU A 258 -15.13 12.06 14.68
N GLU A 259 -15.76 12.49 15.77
CA GLU A 259 -16.25 13.86 15.96
C GLU A 259 -15.25 14.76 16.71
N CYS A 260 -14.38 14.19 17.55
CA CYS A 260 -13.45 14.95 18.38
C CYS A 260 -12.19 14.15 18.75
N ARG A 261 -11.05 14.83 18.80
CA ARG A 261 -9.76 14.28 19.23
C ARG A 261 -9.10 15.20 20.25
N PHE A 262 -8.93 14.72 21.48
CA PHE A 262 -8.36 15.53 22.54
C PHE A 262 -7.51 14.70 23.50
N LEU A 263 -6.59 15.39 24.15
CA LEU A 263 -5.73 14.84 25.20
C LEU A 263 -6.24 15.32 26.55
N MET A 264 -6.49 14.38 27.45
CA MET A 264 -6.81 14.63 28.85
C MET A 264 -5.53 14.62 29.69
N ALA A 265 -5.36 15.63 30.55
CA ALA A 265 -4.22 15.72 31.45
C ALA A 265 -4.17 14.55 32.46
N PRO A 266 -2.98 14.16 32.96
CA PRO A 266 -2.87 13.11 33.98
C PRO A 266 -3.55 13.46 35.31
N ASP A 267 -3.57 14.75 35.67
CA ASP A 267 -4.09 15.21 36.95
C ASP A 267 -5.15 16.31 36.79
N PRO A 268 -6.23 16.26 37.59
CA PRO A 268 -7.25 17.29 37.57
C PRO A 268 -6.81 18.51 38.38
N VAL A 269 -7.38 19.66 38.03
CA VAL A 269 -7.28 20.87 38.83
C VAL A 269 -8.50 20.98 39.76
N ILE A 270 -8.29 21.58 40.92
CA ILE A 270 -9.34 21.95 41.88
C ILE A 270 -9.49 23.46 41.82
N GLY A 271 -10.72 23.95 41.85
CA GLY A 271 -11.01 25.37 41.83
C GLY A 271 -12.34 25.66 42.50
N ASP A 272 -12.75 26.91 42.34
CA ASP A 272 -14.07 27.41 42.72
C ASP A 272 -14.56 28.34 41.61
N TRP A 273 -15.86 28.59 41.55
CA TRP A 273 -16.38 29.75 40.83
C TRP A 273 -17.19 30.67 41.74
N GLY A 274 -17.49 31.84 41.21
CA GLY A 274 -18.41 32.77 41.83
C GLY A 274 -18.67 33.94 40.91
N GLY A 275 -19.81 34.58 41.04
CA GLY A 275 -20.20 35.69 40.16
C GLY A 275 -21.61 35.55 39.62
N GLY A 276 -21.93 36.35 38.61
CA GLY A 276 -23.25 36.46 37.99
C GLY A 276 -23.70 35.23 37.21
N GLU A 277 -24.70 35.41 36.34
CA GLU A 277 -25.30 34.30 35.60
C GLU A 277 -24.46 33.90 34.39
N PHE A 278 -24.27 32.59 34.16
CA PHE A 278 -23.56 32.07 33.00
C PHE A 278 -24.18 32.51 31.66
N THR A 279 -25.50 32.69 31.63
CA THR A 279 -26.26 33.23 30.49
C THR A 279 -25.92 34.68 30.15
N SER A 280 -25.23 35.39 31.07
CA SER A 280 -24.73 36.76 30.84
C SER A 280 -23.30 36.78 30.28
N VAL A 281 -22.63 35.63 30.17
CA VAL A 281 -21.29 35.54 29.59
C VAL A 281 -21.40 35.47 28.06
N SER A 282 -20.85 36.48 27.37
CA SER A 282 -20.82 36.51 25.90
C SER A 282 -20.10 35.28 25.34
N ASP A 283 -20.64 34.71 24.26
CA ASP A 283 -20.09 33.56 23.52
C ASP A 283 -19.97 32.24 24.30
N LEU A 284 -20.39 32.19 25.57
CA LEU A 284 -20.45 30.94 26.32
C LEU A 284 -21.53 30.02 25.75
N THR A 285 -21.20 28.74 25.60
CA THR A 285 -22.19 27.73 25.21
C THR A 285 -23.12 27.42 26.39
N VAL A 286 -24.41 27.72 26.23
CA VAL A 286 -25.46 27.41 27.20
C VAL A 286 -26.45 26.43 26.57
N MET A 287 -26.66 25.28 27.18
CA MET A 287 -27.45 24.19 26.62
C MET A 287 -28.18 23.39 27.70
N GLN A 288 -29.50 23.54 27.76
CA GLN A 288 -30.33 23.02 28.84
C GLN A 288 -30.66 21.53 28.69
N ASP A 289 -30.73 21.01 27.46
CA ASP A 289 -30.98 19.58 27.21
C ASP A 289 -29.66 18.79 27.20
N TRP A 290 -29.56 17.80 28.10
CA TRP A 290 -28.40 16.92 28.16
C TRP A 290 -28.17 16.13 26.85
N ARG A 291 -29.24 15.87 26.09
CA ARG A 291 -29.17 15.15 24.81
C ARG A 291 -28.39 15.92 23.75
N GLU A 292 -28.37 17.24 23.87
CA GLU A 292 -27.60 18.13 23.02
C GLU A 292 -26.25 18.45 23.67
N ALA A 293 -26.22 18.66 24.99
CA ALA A 293 -25.00 18.95 25.76
C ALA A 293 -23.86 17.94 25.55
N LYS A 294 -24.18 16.66 25.44
CA LYS A 294 -23.19 15.59 25.20
C LYS A 294 -22.49 15.65 23.84
N PHE A 295 -22.93 16.53 22.94
CA PHE A 295 -22.30 16.81 21.64
C PHE A 295 -21.60 18.18 21.60
N ASP A 296 -21.49 18.89 22.74
CA ASP A 296 -20.69 20.11 22.81
C ASP A 296 -19.22 19.79 23.00
N TYR A 297 -18.41 20.08 21.98
CA TYR A 297 -16.95 19.94 22.01
C TYR A 297 -16.22 21.30 22.07
N ASN A 298 -16.94 22.40 22.34
CA ASN A 298 -16.39 23.76 22.29
C ASN A 298 -15.62 24.17 23.56
N GLY A 299 -14.90 23.24 24.19
CA GLY A 299 -14.25 23.49 25.49
C GLY A 299 -13.26 24.66 25.45
N ARG A 300 -12.49 24.80 24.37
CA ARG A 300 -11.54 25.90 24.15
C ARG A 300 -12.25 27.24 24.09
N LYS A 301 -13.25 27.36 23.20
CA LYS A 301 -14.08 28.57 23.04
C LYS A 301 -14.75 28.96 24.37
N ASN A 302 -15.37 28.00 25.05
CA ASN A 302 -16.02 28.25 26.34
C ASN A 302 -15.00 28.76 27.37
N THR A 303 -13.82 28.14 27.45
CA THR A 303 -12.73 28.58 28.35
C THR A 303 -12.32 30.03 28.08
N GLU A 304 -12.15 30.40 26.80
CA GLU A 304 -11.82 31.78 26.40
C GLU A 304 -12.93 32.78 26.76
N ALA A 305 -14.19 32.44 26.48
CA ALA A 305 -15.35 33.26 26.85
C ALA A 305 -15.39 33.53 28.36
N LEU A 306 -15.16 32.49 29.16
CA LEU A 306 -15.15 32.57 30.62
C LEU A 306 -14.00 33.44 31.14
N LEU A 307 -12.80 33.32 30.57
CA LEU A 307 -11.63 34.16 30.93
C LEU A 307 -11.84 35.65 30.61
N ASN A 308 -12.63 35.95 29.58
CA ASN A 308 -12.94 37.32 29.17
C ASN A 308 -14.07 37.96 30.00
N ALA A 309 -14.86 37.16 30.73
CA ALA A 309 -16.06 37.60 31.43
C ALA A 309 -15.81 38.12 32.85
N LYS A 310 -14.67 38.76 33.12
CA LYS A 310 -14.26 39.17 34.50
C LYS A 310 -15.17 40.22 35.15
N ASP A 311 -15.97 40.91 34.34
CA ASP A 311 -16.99 41.87 34.75
C ASP A 311 -18.33 41.19 35.14
N VAL A 312 -18.60 40.00 34.62
CA VAL A 312 -19.78 39.17 34.93
C VAL A 312 -19.46 38.15 36.03
N MET A 313 -18.36 37.42 35.86
CA MET A 313 -17.91 36.35 36.74
C MET A 313 -16.84 36.89 37.70
N ARG A 314 -17.10 36.79 39.01
CA ARG A 314 -16.18 37.29 40.06
C ARG A 314 -15.03 36.33 40.35
N LYS A 315 -15.18 35.05 40.05
CA LYS A 315 -14.19 33.97 40.20
C LYS A 315 -14.44 32.87 39.17
N ILE A 316 -13.36 32.39 38.55
CA ILE A 316 -13.36 31.35 37.51
C ILE A 316 -12.13 30.43 37.65
N GLU A 317 -11.79 30.03 38.88
CA GLU A 317 -10.48 29.44 39.18
C GLU A 317 -10.21 28.14 38.41
N PHE A 318 -11.24 27.33 38.16
CA PHE A 318 -11.12 26.12 37.35
C PHE A 318 -10.60 26.45 35.95
N THR A 319 -11.26 27.40 35.30
CA THR A 319 -10.94 27.87 33.95
C THR A 319 -9.52 28.43 33.91
N GLU A 320 -9.16 29.26 34.89
CA GLU A 320 -7.81 29.82 34.99
C GLU A 320 -6.75 28.74 35.22
N LYS A 321 -7.01 27.75 36.09
CA LYS A 321 -6.06 26.66 36.37
C LYS A 321 -5.93 25.69 35.19
N CYS A 322 -7.00 25.43 34.44
CA CYS A 322 -6.92 24.70 33.18
C CYS A 322 -6.09 25.45 32.15
N TYR A 323 -6.38 26.73 31.93
CA TYR A 323 -5.65 27.58 30.99
C TYR A 323 -4.15 27.63 31.30
N ASN A 324 -3.81 27.70 32.59
CA ASN A 324 -2.43 27.79 33.08
C ASN A 324 -1.86 26.42 33.52
N TYR A 325 -2.45 25.30 33.11
CA TYR A 325 -1.99 23.96 33.52
C TYR A 325 -0.53 23.73 33.12
N ASN A 326 -0.15 24.21 31.92
CA ASN A 326 1.25 24.40 31.57
C ASN A 326 1.60 25.89 31.70
N LYS A 327 2.35 26.25 32.75
CA LYS A 327 2.73 27.64 33.05
C LYS A 327 3.60 28.27 31.96
N ASP A 328 4.39 27.46 31.26
CA ASP A 328 5.29 27.94 30.21
C ASP A 328 4.56 28.15 28.88
N ASN A 329 3.35 27.58 28.74
CA ASN A 329 2.51 27.77 27.56
C ASN A 329 1.01 27.86 27.95
N PRO A 330 0.59 28.99 28.57
CA PRO A 330 -0.81 29.23 28.90
C PRO A 330 -1.70 29.19 27.65
N GLY A 331 -2.87 28.58 27.76
CA GLY A 331 -3.80 28.37 26.64
C GLY A 331 -3.54 27.11 25.81
N LYS A 332 -2.45 26.37 26.10
CA LYS A 332 -2.25 25.01 25.57
C LYS A 332 -3.39 24.09 26.02
N TRP A 333 -3.82 24.23 27.28
CA TRP A 333 -4.86 23.44 27.90
C TRP A 333 -6.09 24.31 28.18
N TYR A 334 -7.27 23.69 28.24
CA TYR A 334 -8.54 24.37 28.46
C TYR A 334 -9.51 23.49 29.26
N GLN A 335 -10.60 24.07 29.75
CA GLN A 335 -11.62 23.34 30.48
C GLN A 335 -12.54 22.59 29.51
N PRO A 336 -12.70 21.27 29.65
CA PRO A 336 -13.45 20.44 28.70
C PRO A 336 -14.91 20.84 28.65
N ALA A 337 -15.50 20.81 27.46
CA ALA A 337 -16.95 20.96 27.28
C ALA A 337 -17.70 19.68 27.68
N ALA A 338 -19.02 19.78 27.80
CA ALA A 338 -19.91 18.70 28.22
C ALA A 338 -19.75 17.43 27.38
N GLY A 339 -19.58 17.54 26.05
CA GLY A 339 -19.37 16.40 25.18
C GLY A 339 -18.02 15.72 25.38
N GLN A 340 -16.94 16.49 25.61
CA GLN A 340 -15.63 15.92 25.94
C GLN A 340 -15.67 15.17 27.28
N MET A 341 -16.37 15.73 28.28
CA MET A 341 -16.61 15.06 29.57
C MET A 341 -17.46 13.80 29.41
N TYR A 342 -18.48 13.84 28.56
CA TYR A 342 -19.29 12.67 28.24
C TYR A 342 -18.44 11.55 27.62
N LEU A 343 -17.54 11.88 26.69
CA LEU A 343 -16.63 10.90 26.08
C LEU A 343 -15.66 10.27 27.08
N ILE A 344 -15.13 11.06 28.02
CA ILE A 344 -14.34 10.55 29.16
C ILE A 344 -15.16 9.54 29.96
N ARG A 345 -16.43 9.86 30.25
CA ARG A 345 -17.32 8.99 31.03
C ARG A 345 -17.76 7.72 30.28
N GLN A 346 -17.96 7.80 28.96
CA GLN A 346 -18.28 6.63 28.14
C GLN A 346 -17.12 5.63 28.10
N ASN A 347 -15.89 6.14 28.10
CA ASN A 347 -14.67 5.32 28.07
C ASN A 347 -14.01 5.15 29.45
N LEU A 348 -14.81 5.25 30.53
CA LEU A 348 -14.30 5.40 31.90
C LEU A 348 -13.29 4.32 32.30
N ASP A 349 -13.57 3.05 32.02
CA ASP A 349 -12.69 1.94 32.43
C ASP A 349 -11.32 2.04 31.78
N GLU A 350 -11.28 2.35 30.48
CA GLU A 350 -10.03 2.48 29.74
C GLU A 350 -9.27 3.74 30.12
N VAL A 351 -9.98 4.86 30.29
CA VAL A 351 -9.39 6.11 30.80
C VAL A 351 -8.75 5.89 32.17
N GLN A 352 -9.45 5.22 33.09
CA GLN A 352 -8.93 4.88 34.43
C GLN A 352 -7.70 3.97 34.35
N ARG A 353 -7.67 3.04 33.40
CA ARG A 353 -6.52 2.17 33.15
C ARG A 353 -5.32 2.97 32.66
N CYS A 354 -5.49 3.78 31.62
CA CYS A 354 -4.43 4.64 31.09
C CYS A 354 -3.88 5.60 32.16
N LEU A 355 -4.76 6.26 32.93
CA LEU A 355 -4.37 7.11 34.07
C LEU A 355 -3.51 6.36 35.09
N SER A 356 -3.85 5.10 35.39
CA SER A 356 -3.04 4.26 36.31
C SER A 356 -1.62 4.07 35.80
N LEU A 357 -1.50 3.76 34.51
CA LEU A 357 -0.24 3.37 33.86
C LEU A 357 0.72 4.56 33.73
N ILE A 358 0.17 5.76 33.49
CA ILE A 358 0.93 7.01 33.46
C ILE A 358 1.07 7.64 34.86
N GLY A 359 0.52 6.98 35.89
CA GLY A 359 0.50 7.44 37.28
C GLY A 359 -0.19 8.77 37.52
N GLY A 360 -1.14 9.12 36.66
CA GLY A 360 -2.09 10.19 36.90
C GLY A 360 -3.14 9.83 37.94
N ARG A 361 -3.91 10.83 38.37
CA ARG A 361 -4.98 10.65 39.34
C ARG A 361 -6.22 10.07 38.68
N LYS A 362 -6.76 8.99 39.26
CA LYS A 362 -8.07 8.42 38.89
C LYS A 362 -9.25 9.29 39.31
N LEU A 363 -10.33 9.21 38.54
CA LEU A 363 -11.65 9.67 38.93
C LEU A 363 -12.18 8.88 40.14
N LYS A 364 -12.94 9.55 41.01
CA LYS A 364 -13.50 8.98 42.26
C LYS A 364 -15.01 9.12 42.34
N ALA A 365 -15.65 8.20 43.07
CA ALA A 365 -17.10 8.06 43.10
C ALA A 365 -17.83 9.24 43.76
N ASN A 366 -17.19 9.90 44.71
CA ASN A 366 -17.73 11.00 45.50
C ASN A 366 -17.18 12.36 45.04
N GLU A 367 -16.81 12.47 43.77
CA GLU A 367 -16.26 13.69 43.19
C GLU A 367 -16.99 14.02 41.89
N HIS A 368 -17.18 15.31 41.67
CA HIS A 368 -17.76 15.84 40.45
C HIS A 368 -16.71 16.53 39.59
N TYR A 369 -16.77 16.25 38.30
CA TYR A 369 -15.85 16.79 37.30
C TYR A 369 -16.60 17.73 36.37
N ILE A 370 -16.28 19.01 36.49
CA ILE A 370 -17.06 20.13 35.94
C ILE A 370 -16.64 20.42 34.50
N SER A 371 -17.62 20.55 33.60
CA SER A 371 -17.42 21.01 32.23
C SER A 371 -17.47 22.53 32.11
N SER A 372 -17.07 23.07 30.96
CA SER A 372 -17.21 24.49 30.61
C SER A 372 -18.57 24.84 29.98
N THR A 373 -19.44 23.85 29.75
CA THR A 373 -20.78 24.06 29.18
C THR A 373 -21.78 24.38 30.27
N ALA A 374 -22.43 25.55 30.16
CA ALA A 374 -23.51 25.94 31.06
C ALA A 374 -24.81 25.23 30.69
N ALA A 375 -25.56 24.77 31.69
CA ALA A 375 -26.90 24.24 31.48
C ALA A 375 -27.95 25.37 31.47
N ASP A 376 -27.73 26.38 32.30
CA ASP A 376 -28.54 27.60 32.39
C ASP A 376 -27.74 28.68 33.16
N GLY A 377 -28.40 29.74 33.63
CA GLY A 377 -27.74 30.86 34.32
C GLY A 377 -26.99 30.49 35.62
N SER A 378 -27.29 29.36 36.26
CA SER A 378 -26.69 28.99 37.56
C SER A 378 -26.18 27.55 37.66
N HIS A 379 -26.19 26.80 36.56
CA HIS A 379 -25.80 25.40 36.55
C HIS A 379 -24.81 25.08 35.43
N LEU A 380 -23.90 24.15 35.71
CA LEU A 380 -22.94 23.58 34.74
C LEU A 380 -23.21 22.09 34.58
N TRP A 381 -22.84 21.54 33.42
CA TRP A 381 -22.79 20.10 33.22
C TRP A 381 -21.53 19.51 33.85
N ALA A 382 -21.64 18.29 34.36
CA ALA A 382 -20.54 17.57 34.98
C ALA A 382 -20.71 16.05 34.86
N ILE A 383 -19.64 15.33 35.19
CA ILE A 383 -19.66 13.88 35.34
C ILE A 383 -19.25 13.47 36.75
N SER A 384 -19.82 12.36 37.20
CA SER A 384 -19.33 11.52 38.29
C SER A 384 -19.00 10.13 37.73
N LEU A 385 -18.41 9.24 38.54
CA LEU A 385 -18.15 7.86 38.07
C LEU A 385 -19.43 7.12 37.65
N THR A 386 -20.58 7.50 38.21
CA THR A 386 -21.83 6.80 37.98
C THR A 386 -22.75 7.55 37.01
N GLN A 387 -22.70 8.88 36.95
CA GLN A 387 -23.69 9.68 36.23
C GLN A 387 -23.07 10.80 35.38
N PHE A 388 -23.76 11.16 34.30
CA PHE A 388 -23.61 12.44 33.61
C PHE A 388 -24.78 13.31 34.07
N GLU A 389 -24.51 14.41 34.76
CA GLU A 389 -25.55 15.15 35.50
C GLU A 389 -25.31 16.66 35.51
N ARG A 390 -26.38 17.39 35.80
CA ARG A 390 -26.35 18.85 35.97
C ARG A 390 -26.08 19.16 37.44
N ILE A 391 -25.07 20.00 37.72
CA ILE A 391 -24.69 20.36 39.09
C ILE A 391 -25.11 21.78 39.43
N TYR A 392 -25.58 21.94 40.67
CA TYR A 392 -26.00 23.21 41.26
C TYR A 392 -24.78 23.98 41.76
N PHE A 393 -24.53 25.15 41.18
CA PHE A 393 -23.36 25.95 41.51
C PHE A 393 -23.44 26.60 42.91
N PHE A 394 -24.64 26.63 43.53
CA PHE A 394 -24.84 27.18 44.88
C PHE A 394 -24.53 26.21 46.03
N LEU A 395 -24.12 24.97 45.74
CA LEU A 395 -23.67 24.06 46.79
C LEU A 395 -22.16 24.25 46.98
N TYR A 396 -21.80 24.71 48.18
CA TYR A 396 -20.46 24.68 48.76
C TYR A 396 -19.96 23.22 48.82
N GLU A 397 -19.65 22.62 47.68
CA GLU A 397 -18.89 21.39 47.62
C GLU A 397 -17.42 21.78 47.48
N PRO A 398 -16.68 21.91 48.61
CA PRO A 398 -15.23 21.97 48.53
C PRO A 398 -14.77 20.73 47.76
N ASP A 399 -13.85 20.91 46.83
CA ASP A 399 -13.19 19.83 46.06
C ASP A 399 -13.82 19.40 44.73
N ASN A 400 -14.67 20.23 44.12
CA ASN A 400 -14.98 20.09 42.70
C ASN A 400 -13.70 20.08 41.86
N ARG A 401 -13.70 19.33 40.75
CA ARG A 401 -12.52 19.08 39.92
C ARG A 401 -12.82 19.29 38.45
N THR A 402 -11.78 19.42 37.64
CA THR A 402 -11.89 19.21 36.20
C THR A 402 -10.55 18.75 35.66
N TYR A 403 -10.55 17.91 34.63
CA TYR A 403 -9.33 17.55 33.92
C TYR A 403 -9.10 18.55 32.81
N PRO A 404 -8.00 19.32 32.82
CA PRO A 404 -7.62 20.11 31.66
C PRO A 404 -7.49 19.20 30.44
N VAL A 405 -7.98 19.67 29.30
CA VAL A 405 -7.84 18.98 28.01
C VAL A 405 -7.16 19.90 27.00
N ARG A 406 -6.59 19.31 25.95
CA ARG A 406 -6.09 20.05 24.77
C ARG A 406 -6.43 19.30 23.50
N ASP A 407 -6.58 20.03 22.41
CA ASP A 407 -6.82 19.41 21.10
C ASP A 407 -5.57 18.62 20.67
N LEU A 408 -5.81 17.47 20.06
CA LEU A 408 -4.79 16.75 19.30
C LEU A 408 -4.99 17.13 17.84
N GLN A 409 -3.95 17.70 17.21
CA GLN A 409 -4.04 18.06 15.81
C GLN A 409 -4.30 16.79 14.99
N THR A 410 -5.35 16.83 14.15
CA THR A 410 -5.31 16.11 12.88
C THR A 410 -4.26 16.83 12.06
N GLU A 411 -3.20 16.15 11.64
CA GLU A 411 -2.41 16.67 10.52
C GLU A 411 -3.41 16.89 9.37
N GLU A 412 -3.62 18.16 8.98
CA GLU A 412 -4.21 18.45 7.69
C GLU A 412 -3.27 17.80 6.67
N LEU A 413 -3.79 16.78 5.98
CA LEU A 413 -3.15 16.08 4.86
C LEU A 413 -2.59 17.04 3.81
#